data_AF-A0A7S0NYC4-F1
#
_entry.id   AF-A0A7S0NYC4-F1
#
_cell.length_a   1.000
_cell.length_b   1.000
_cell.length_c   1.000
_cell.angle_alpha   90.00
_cell.angle_beta   90.00
_cell.angle_gamma   90.00
#
_symmetry.space_group_name_H-M   'P 1'
#
loop_
_entity.id
_entity.type
_entity.pdbx_description
1 polymer ?
#
loop_
_entity_poly.entity_id
_entity_poly.type
_entity_poly.pdbx_seq_one_letter_code
_entity_poly.pdbx_strand_id
1 'polypeptide(L)'
;VVEIGCSFGSLLLRFALPGRTLVCFEPTKATAAKAEAELKASGAAAHVFNGLWDPERLRSVVGNRTIDLLMSSHVLEHMPDLCAFTSSLYAMISTNGVVFTEVPNHTREYVSGPQGGSLHLSFPTPRG
;
A
#
# COMPACT_ATOMS: atom_id res chain seq x y z
N VAL A 1 4.92 -10.03 -2.60
CA VAL A 1 3.68 -9.24 -2.46
C VAL A 1 4.01 -8.00 -1.65
N VAL A 2 3.62 -6.84 -2.13
CA VAL A 2 3.85 -5.56 -1.46
C VAL A 2 2.50 -4.91 -1.16
N GLU A 3 2.33 -4.40 0.06
CA GLU A 3 1.20 -3.52 0.40
C GLU A 3 1.74 -2.16 0.84
N ILE A 4 1.19 -1.09 0.25
CA ILE A 4 1.43 0.29 0.67
C ILE A 4 0.22 0.73 1.49
N GLY A 5 0.46 1.38 2.63
CA GLY A 5 -0.60 1.75 3.58
C GLY A 5 -1.21 0.54 4.26
N CYS A 6 -0.38 -0.42 4.69
CA CYS A 6 -0.90 -1.71 5.15
C CYS A 6 -1.67 -1.65 6.49
N SER A 7 -1.65 -0.51 7.19
CA SER A 7 -2.31 -0.34 8.49
C SER A 7 -1.87 -1.42 9.49
N PHE A 8 -2.75 -2.36 9.85
CA PHE A 8 -2.46 -3.47 10.75
C PHE A 8 -2.03 -4.77 10.03
N GLY A 9 -1.81 -4.74 8.70
CA GLY A 9 -1.33 -5.87 7.89
C GLY A 9 -2.39 -6.93 7.55
N SER A 10 -3.67 -6.66 7.81
CA SER A 10 -4.76 -7.64 7.68
C SER A 10 -4.98 -8.15 6.26
N LEU A 11 -4.82 -7.30 5.24
CA LEU A 11 -4.90 -7.68 3.84
C LEU A 11 -3.65 -8.46 3.41
N LEU A 12 -2.45 -7.95 3.71
CA LEU A 12 -1.19 -8.64 3.42
C LEU A 12 -1.12 -10.04 4.02
N LEU A 13 -1.65 -10.25 5.22
CA LEU A 13 -1.72 -11.55 5.89
C LEU A 13 -2.49 -12.61 5.08
N ARG A 14 -3.44 -12.22 4.23
CA ARG A 14 -4.14 -13.16 3.34
C ARG A 14 -3.22 -13.82 2.31
N PHE A 15 -2.01 -13.28 2.15
CA PHE A 15 -0.99 -13.77 1.24
C PHE A 15 0.16 -14.48 1.95
N ALA A 16 0.08 -14.72 3.26
CA ALA A 16 1.06 -15.46 4.08
C ALA A 16 1.11 -16.96 3.75
N LEU A 17 1.59 -17.28 2.55
CA LEU A 17 1.83 -18.65 2.09
C LEU A 17 3.33 -18.95 2.02
N PRO A 18 3.74 -20.23 2.17
CA PRO A 18 5.13 -20.64 2.02
C PRO A 18 5.74 -20.15 0.70
N GLY A 19 7.00 -19.72 0.75
CA GLY A 19 7.75 -19.23 -0.42
C GLY A 19 7.42 -17.80 -0.84
N ARG A 20 6.51 -17.10 -0.17
CA ARG A 20 6.22 -15.69 -0.45
C ARG A 20 6.96 -14.77 0.49
N THR A 21 7.54 -13.71 -0.06
CA THR A 21 8.00 -12.55 0.70
C THR A 21 6.90 -11.49 0.71
N LEU A 22 6.52 -11.06 1.91
CA LEU A 22 5.55 -10.01 2.15
C LEU A 22 6.29 -8.73 2.55
N VAL A 23 5.94 -7.60 1.98
CA VAL A 23 6.52 -6.30 2.37
C VAL A 23 5.39 -5.32 2.60
N CYS A 24 5.38 -4.68 3.78
CA CYS A 24 4.46 -3.60 4.11
C CYS A 24 5.22 -2.28 4.20
N PHE A 25 4.65 -1.22 3.63
CA PHE A 25 4.99 0.17 3.95
C PHE A 25 3.82 0.80 4.71
N GLU A 26 4.06 1.29 5.92
CA GLU A 26 3.04 1.91 6.76
C GLU A 26 3.62 3.16 7.46
N PRO A 27 3.15 4.38 7.14
CA PRO A 27 3.75 5.60 7.68
C PRO A 27 3.47 5.81 9.17
N THR A 28 2.36 5.30 9.71
CA THR A 28 2.03 5.50 11.11
C THR A 28 2.75 4.46 11.99
N LYS A 29 3.55 4.94 12.94
CA LYS A 29 4.39 4.06 13.78
C LYS A 29 3.59 3.01 14.56
N ALA A 30 2.44 3.41 15.10
CA ALA A 30 1.61 2.53 15.93
C ALA A 30 0.92 1.41 15.13
N THR A 31 0.47 1.70 13.91
CA THR A 31 -0.12 0.72 12.98
C THR A 31 0.97 -0.19 12.42
N ALA A 32 2.12 0.36 12.02
CA ALA A 32 3.27 -0.41 11.57
C ALA A 32 3.74 -1.45 12.61
N ALA A 33 3.85 -1.05 13.88
CA ALA A 33 4.22 -1.97 14.96
C ALA A 33 3.20 -3.11 15.16
N LYS A 34 1.90 -2.83 14.96
CA LYS A 34 0.85 -3.86 14.99
C LYS A 34 0.96 -4.79 13.79
N ALA A 35 1.13 -4.27 12.58
CA ALA A 35 1.34 -5.08 11.38
C ALA A 35 2.55 -6.00 11.53
N GLU A 36 3.65 -5.50 12.09
CA GLU A 36 4.85 -6.30 12.36
C GLU A 36 4.57 -7.44 13.34
N ALA A 37 3.86 -7.18 14.43
CA ALA A 37 3.48 -8.20 15.40
C ALA A 37 2.59 -9.29 14.78
N GLU A 38 1.57 -8.90 14.02
CA GLU A 38 0.63 -9.80 13.35
C GLU A 38 1.31 -10.66 12.27
N LEU A 39 2.12 -10.04 11.41
CA LEU A 39 2.87 -10.75 10.37
C LEU A 39 3.90 -11.70 10.96
N LYS A 40 4.58 -11.31 12.04
CA LYS A 40 5.51 -12.19 12.76
C LYS A 40 4.79 -13.38 13.39
N ALA A 41 3.63 -13.16 14.02
CA ALA A 41 2.82 -14.22 14.61
C ALA A 41 2.34 -15.24 13.57
N SER A 42 2.13 -14.83 12.32
CA SER A 42 1.76 -15.73 11.22
C SER A 42 2.88 -16.66 10.73
N GLY A 43 4.14 -16.39 11.11
CA GLY A 43 5.31 -17.11 10.60
C GLY A 43 5.66 -16.79 9.14
N ALA A 44 5.02 -15.78 8.53
CA ALA A 44 5.33 -15.35 7.18
C ALA A 44 6.73 -14.72 7.09
N ALA A 45 7.39 -14.89 5.93
CA ALA A 45 8.58 -14.12 5.59
C ALA A 45 8.15 -12.68 5.24
N ALA A 46 8.04 -11.83 6.26
CA ALA A 46 7.48 -10.49 6.15
C ALA A 46 8.48 -9.41 6.60
N HIS A 47 8.44 -8.28 5.91
CA HIS A 47 9.17 -7.06 6.26
C HIS A 47 8.18 -5.91 6.41
N VAL A 48 8.25 -5.18 7.52
CA VAL A 48 7.43 -3.99 7.75
C VAL A 48 8.34 -2.78 7.82
N PHE A 49 8.11 -1.82 6.93
CA PHE A 49 8.77 -0.53 6.96
C PHE A 49 7.82 0.51 7.54
N ASN A 50 8.18 1.08 8.68
CA ASN A 50 7.52 2.30 9.12
C ASN A 50 7.99 3.47 8.25
N GLY A 51 7.16 3.86 7.28
CA GLY A 51 7.50 4.89 6.30
C GLY A 51 6.61 4.85 5.06
N LEU A 52 6.85 5.83 4.19
CA LEU A 52 6.25 5.92 2.87
C LEU A 52 6.89 4.93 1.89
N TRP A 53 6.31 4.80 0.69
CA TRP A 53 6.87 4.04 -0.41
C TRP A 53 8.33 4.44 -0.69
N ASP A 54 9.23 3.46 -0.67
CA ASP A 54 10.67 3.63 -0.87
C ASP A 54 11.22 2.42 -1.65
N PRO A 55 11.44 2.56 -2.97
CA PRO A 55 11.97 1.49 -3.81
C PRO A 55 13.34 0.97 -3.37
N GLU A 56 14.19 1.82 -2.78
CA GLU A 56 15.52 1.41 -2.33
C GLU A 56 15.45 0.56 -1.06
N ARG A 57 14.56 0.93 -0.11
CA ARG A 57 14.25 0.05 1.02
C ARG A 57 13.66 -1.27 0.58
N LEU A 58 12.78 -1.26 -0.42
CA LEU A 58 12.25 -2.51 -0.97
C LEU A 58 13.38 -3.38 -1.53
N ARG A 59 14.27 -2.82 -2.36
CA ARG A 59 15.44 -3.53 -2.92
C ARG A 59 16.34 -4.11 -1.83
N SER A 60 16.49 -3.43 -0.70
CA SER A 60 17.32 -3.92 0.41
C SER A 60 16.86 -5.27 0.99
N VAL A 61 15.57 -5.61 0.85
CA VAL A 61 15.00 -6.88 1.36
C VAL A 61 14.65 -7.89 0.26
N VAL A 62 14.32 -7.42 -0.95
CA VAL A 62 13.98 -8.33 -2.06
C VAL A 62 15.14 -8.61 -3.01
N GLY A 63 16.22 -7.83 -2.94
CA GLY A 63 17.36 -7.91 -3.87
C GLY A 63 16.94 -7.57 -5.30
N ASN A 64 17.31 -8.42 -6.25
CA ASN A 64 16.96 -8.28 -7.67
C ASN A 64 15.56 -8.83 -8.01
N ARG A 65 14.78 -9.29 -7.03
CA ARG A 65 13.41 -9.77 -7.27
C ARG A 65 12.48 -8.59 -7.56
N THR A 66 11.46 -8.83 -8.36
CA THR A 66 10.41 -7.87 -8.73
C THR A 66 9.11 -8.15 -7.98
N ILE A 67 8.16 -7.22 -8.05
CA ILE A 67 6.86 -7.33 -7.39
C ILE A 67 5.87 -8.10 -8.27
N ASP A 68 5.34 -9.22 -7.76
CA ASP A 68 4.26 -9.96 -8.45
C ASP A 68 2.86 -9.41 -8.17
N LEU A 69 2.67 -8.81 -6.99
CA LEU A 69 1.42 -8.20 -6.58
C LEU A 69 1.72 -6.99 -5.70
N LEU A 70 1.28 -5.82 -6.14
CA LEU A 70 1.20 -4.61 -5.33
C LEU A 70 -0.25 -4.37 -4.96
N MET A 71 -0.50 -4.07 -3.69
CA MET A 71 -1.81 -3.71 -3.16
C MET A 71 -1.73 -2.33 -2.48
N SER A 72 -2.80 -1.56 -2.62
CA SER A 72 -3.00 -0.34 -1.84
C SER A 72 -4.49 -0.06 -1.70
N SER A 73 -4.98 0.12 -0.48
CA SER A 73 -6.38 0.44 -0.20
C SER A 73 -6.43 1.80 0.50
N HIS A 74 -7.19 2.75 -0.05
CA HIS A 74 -7.25 4.13 0.44
C HIS A 74 -5.86 4.81 0.56
N VAL A 75 -5.01 4.71 -0.46
CA VAL A 75 -3.66 5.30 -0.47
C VAL A 75 -3.44 6.30 -1.59
N LEU A 76 -3.92 6.01 -2.81
CA LEU A 76 -3.59 6.85 -3.97
C LEU A 76 -4.16 8.26 -3.84
N GLU A 77 -5.27 8.42 -3.14
CA GLU A 77 -5.83 9.72 -2.80
C GLU A 77 -4.90 10.62 -1.98
N HIS A 78 -3.93 10.03 -1.28
CA HIS A 78 -2.98 10.71 -0.39
C HIS A 78 -1.62 10.94 -1.05
N MET A 79 -1.43 10.45 -2.29
CA MET A 79 -0.15 10.58 -2.99
C MET A 79 -0.03 11.97 -3.64
N PRO A 80 0.95 12.80 -3.23
CA PRO A 80 1.11 14.14 -3.78
C PRO A 80 1.62 14.14 -5.22
N ASP A 81 2.39 13.11 -5.62
CA ASP A 81 2.91 12.93 -6.98
C ASP A 81 2.65 11.49 -7.46
N LEU A 82 1.45 11.30 -8.03
CA LEU A 82 1.06 10.02 -8.60
C LEU A 82 1.94 9.61 -9.79
N CYS A 83 2.46 10.55 -10.58
CA CYS A 83 3.28 10.22 -11.75
C CYS A 83 4.63 9.65 -11.33
N ALA A 84 5.31 10.27 -10.37
CA ALA A 84 6.56 9.76 -9.81
C ALA A 84 6.34 8.41 -9.12
N PHE A 85 5.26 8.29 -8.33
CA PHE A 85 4.88 7.03 -7.69
C PHE A 85 4.70 5.92 -8.72
N THR A 86 3.81 6.09 -9.71
CA THR A 86 3.51 5.07 -10.71
C THR A 86 4.73 4.74 -11.57
N SER A 87 5.57 5.71 -11.91
CA SER A 87 6.83 5.46 -12.64
C SER A 87 7.80 4.59 -11.83
N SER A 88 7.97 4.88 -10.54
CA SER A 88 8.82 4.08 -9.66
C SER A 88 8.27 2.68 -9.42
N LEU A 89 6.94 2.53 -9.34
CA LEU A 89 6.26 1.25 -9.23
C LEU A 89 6.47 0.40 -10.50
N TYR A 90 6.29 0.99 -11.68
CA TYR A 90 6.49 0.32 -12.96
C TYR A 90 7.90 -0.25 -13.10
N ALA A 91 8.92 0.45 -12.56
CA ALA A 91 10.30 -0.03 -12.56
C ALA A 91 10.56 -1.21 -11.59
N MET A 92 9.64 -1.49 -10.67
CA MET A 92 9.78 -2.51 -9.62
C MET A 92 8.87 -3.74 -9.83
N ILE A 93 7.83 -3.60 -10.64
CA ILE A 93 6.85 -4.66 -10.89
C ILE A 93 7.37 -5.69 -11.91
N SER A 94 6.98 -6.96 -11.75
CA SER A 94 7.30 -8.01 -12.71
C SER A 94 6.48 -7.85 -14.00
N THR A 95 6.93 -8.43 -15.12
CA THR A 95 6.23 -8.34 -16.42
C THR A 95 4.78 -8.81 -16.37
N ASN A 96 4.47 -9.76 -15.48
CA ASN A 96 3.11 -10.29 -15.25
C ASN A 96 2.55 -9.85 -13.89
N GLY A 97 3.17 -8.86 -13.25
CA GLY A 97 2.79 -8.42 -11.93
C GLY A 97 1.46 -7.66 -11.98
N VAL A 98 0.71 -7.77 -10.90
CA VAL A 98 -0.61 -7.18 -10.76
C VAL A 98 -0.55 -5.99 -9.81
N VAL A 99 -1.21 -4.90 -10.20
CA VAL A 99 -1.48 -3.77 -9.31
C VAL A 99 -2.95 -3.83 -8.93
N PHE A 100 -3.23 -3.99 -7.64
CA PHE A 100 -4.56 -3.81 -7.07
C PHE A 100 -4.57 -2.51 -6.28
N THR A 101 -5.44 -1.60 -6.68
CA THR A 101 -5.62 -0.33 -5.96
C THR A 101 -7.08 0.05 -5.95
N GLU A 102 -7.53 0.65 -4.87
CA GLU A 102 -8.84 1.29 -4.79
C GLU A 102 -8.73 2.62 -4.05
N VAL A 103 -9.66 3.51 -4.39
CA VAL A 103 -9.84 4.80 -3.74
C VAL A 103 -11.31 4.94 -3.39
N PRO A 104 -11.65 5.64 -2.30
CA PRO A 104 -13.02 5.80 -1.89
C PRO A 104 -13.83 6.56 -2.95
N ASN A 105 -15.03 6.04 -3.24
CA ASN A 105 -16.04 6.77 -4.01
C ASN A 105 -16.80 7.71 -3.06
N HIS A 106 -16.23 8.88 -2.82
CA HIS A 106 -16.83 9.90 -1.95
C HIS A 106 -17.96 10.65 -2.65
N THR A 107 -19.07 10.84 -1.93
CA THR A 107 -20.18 11.67 -2.40
C THR A 107 -19.80 13.15 -2.42
N ARG A 108 -20.52 13.96 -3.20
CA ARG A 108 -20.32 15.41 -3.24
C ARG A 108 -20.56 16.04 -1.87
N GLU A 109 -21.61 15.59 -1.18
CA GLU A 109 -21.97 16.05 0.16
C GLU A 109 -20.82 15.79 1.13
N TYR A 110 -20.23 14.59 1.10
CA TYR A 110 -19.08 14.25 1.93
C TYR A 110 -17.91 15.20 1.66
N VAL A 111 -17.48 15.35 0.41
CA VAL A 111 -16.35 16.22 0.03
C VAL A 111 -16.58 17.69 0.42
N SER A 112 -17.83 18.17 0.34
CA SER A 112 -18.18 19.55 0.70
C SER A 112 -18.39 19.79 2.20
N GLY A 113 -18.41 18.73 3.01
CA GLY A 113 -18.64 18.80 4.44
C GLY A 113 -17.38 19.25 5.22
N PRO A 114 -17.55 19.71 6.47
CA PRO A 114 -16.45 20.26 7.29
C PRO A 114 -15.34 19.27 7.66
N GLN A 115 -15.55 17.96 7.44
CA GLN A 115 -14.56 16.90 7.69
C GLN A 115 -14.09 16.19 6.41
N GLY A 116 -14.69 16.49 5.25
CA GLY A 116 -14.53 15.66 4.06
C GLY A 116 -13.41 16.11 3.14
N GLY A 117 -12.66 15.15 2.61
CA GLY A 117 -11.79 15.34 1.45
C GLY A 117 -10.52 16.18 1.67
N SER A 118 -10.25 16.68 2.89
CA SER A 118 -9.10 17.56 3.15
C SER A 118 -7.73 16.93 2.87
N LEU A 119 -7.67 15.60 2.72
CA LEU A 119 -6.46 14.84 2.43
C LEU A 119 -6.60 13.89 1.23
N HIS A 120 -7.74 13.88 0.52
CA HIS A 120 -8.01 12.96 -0.59
C HIS A 120 -8.08 13.73 -1.90
N LEU A 121 -7.32 13.33 -2.92
CA LEU A 121 -7.62 13.62 -4.32
C LEU A 121 -9.01 13.04 -4.63
N SER A 122 -10.03 13.88 -4.54
CA SER A 122 -11.41 13.45 -4.72
C SER A 122 -11.73 13.41 -6.21
N PHE A 123 -12.12 12.24 -6.72
CA PHE A 123 -12.57 12.05 -8.09
C PHE A 123 -14.11 11.98 -8.11
N PRO A 124 -14.82 13.11 -8.20
CA PRO A 124 -16.28 13.10 -8.20
C PRO A 124 -16.78 12.34 -9.43
N THR A 125 -17.53 11.26 -9.19
CA THR A 125 -18.25 10.56 -10.25
C THR A 125 -19.68 11.12 -10.36
N PRO A 126 -20.38 10.98 -11.49
CA PRO A 126 -21.78 11.42 -11.61
C PRO A 126 -22.73 10.76 -10.60
N ARG A 127 -22.31 9.66 -9.97
CA ARG A 127 -23.09 8.95 -8.96
C ARG A 127 -22.63 9.20 -7.52
N GLY A 128 -21.60 10.03 -7.33
CA GLY A 128 -21.09 10.46 -6.02
C GLY A 128 -21.11 9.33 -5.03
#